data_AF-A0A9N8MJZ3-F1
#
_entry.id   AF-A0A9N8MJZ3-F1
#
_cell.length_a   1.000
_cell.length_b   1.000
_cell.length_c   1.000
_cell.angle_alpha   90.00
_cell.angle_beta   90.00
_cell.angle_gamma   90.00
#
_symmetry.space_group_name_H-M   'P 1'
#
loop_
_entity.id
_entity.type
_entity.pdbx_description
1 polymer ?
#
loop_
_entity_poly.entity_id
_entity_poly.type
_entity_poly.pdbx_seq_one_letter_code
_entity_poly.pdbx_strand_id
1 'polypeptide(L)'
;MKKLLLILLVSTSVFTFAQQTDKETYIKKESVGGKLDFTKRIEEKYKDAPFIKFGDTLFNKKDFAILLWAANVRTAGIESLDVTEKLWEEINKRNLSDAEKKALKTGFEAKF
;
A
#
# COMPACT_ATOMS: atom_id res chain seq x y z
N MET A 1 -12.10 30.12 -27.29
CA MET A 1 -12.35 28.73 -26.81
C MET A 1 -11.07 27.97 -26.44
N LYS A 2 -9.99 27.99 -27.24
CA LYS A 2 -8.71 27.31 -26.91
C LYS A 2 -8.09 27.71 -25.56
N LYS A 3 -8.12 29.00 -25.19
CA LYS A 3 -7.56 29.49 -23.91
C LYS A 3 -8.34 29.02 -22.67
N LEU A 4 -9.65 28.83 -22.77
CA LEU A 4 -10.49 28.35 -21.67
C LEU A 4 -10.26 26.86 -21.40
N LEU A 5 -10.05 26.07 -22.46
CA LEU A 5 -9.76 24.64 -22.40
C LEU A 5 -8.38 24.37 -21.77
N LEU A 6 -7.39 25.21 -22.06
CA LEU A 6 -6.06 25.14 -21.45
C LEU A 6 -6.08 25.45 -19.95
N ILE A 7 -6.88 26.42 -19.50
CA ILE A 7 -7.00 26.76 -18.08
C ILE A 7 -7.67 25.62 -17.29
N LEU A 8 -8.65 24.93 -17.89
CA LEU A 8 -9.34 23.80 -17.26
C LEU A 8 -8.44 22.55 -17.10
N LEU A 9 -7.53 22.32 -18.05
CA LEU A 9 -6.55 21.22 -18.01
C LEU A 9 -5.44 21.45 -16.97
N VAL A 10 -5.04 22.70 -16.76
CA VAL A 10 -4.02 23.04 -15.75
C VAL A 10 -4.62 22.97 -14.34
N SER A 11 -5.87 23.38 -14.13
CA SER A 11 -6.48 23.29 -12.80
C SER A 11 -6.69 21.84 -12.36
N THR A 12 -7.21 20.98 -13.22
CA THR A 12 -7.48 19.56 -12.91
C THR A 12 -6.22 18.78 -12.50
N SER A 13 -5.09 19.01 -13.17
CA SER A 13 -3.84 18.34 -12.83
C SER A 13 -3.31 18.73 -11.43
N VAL A 14 -3.35 20.02 -11.07
CA VAL A 14 -2.91 20.49 -9.74
C VAL A 14 -3.73 19.88 -8.60
N PHE A 15 -5.05 19.76 -8.76
CA PHE A 15 -5.91 19.13 -7.75
C PHE A 15 -5.62 17.64 -7.58
N THR A 16 -5.35 16.91 -8.67
CA THR A 16 -5.01 15.47 -8.58
C THR A 16 -3.67 15.23 -7.87
N PHE A 17 -2.66 16.09 -8.09
CA PHE A 17 -1.37 15.97 -7.40
C PHE A 17 -1.47 16.24 -5.90
N ALA A 18 -2.25 17.27 -5.50
CA ALA A 18 -2.45 17.57 -4.08
C ALA A 18 -3.14 16.40 -3.36
N GLN A 19 -4.20 15.85 -3.95
CA GLN A 19 -4.94 14.72 -3.38
C GLN A 19 -4.06 13.45 -3.26
N GLN A 20 -3.20 13.20 -4.24
CA GLN A 20 -2.24 12.10 -4.19
C GLN A 20 -1.22 12.28 -3.05
N THR A 21 -0.71 13.50 -2.88
CA THR A 21 0.24 13.84 -1.81
C THR A 21 -0.36 13.64 -0.43
N ASP A 22 -1.64 14.00 -0.24
CA ASP A 22 -2.35 13.80 1.03
C ASP A 22 -2.51 12.31 1.38
N LYS A 23 -2.85 11.48 0.38
CA LYS A 23 -2.95 10.02 0.54
C LYS A 23 -1.61 9.40 0.93
N GLU A 24 -0.53 9.76 0.23
CA GLU A 24 0.82 9.26 0.54
C GLU A 24 1.27 9.70 1.93
N THR A 25 0.99 10.94 2.32
CA THR A 25 1.29 11.45 3.67
C THR A 25 0.54 10.66 4.75
N TYR A 26 -0.75 10.40 4.54
CA TYR A 26 -1.56 9.55 5.42
C TYR A 26 -0.94 8.15 5.55
N ILE A 27 -0.59 7.52 4.42
CA ILE A 27 0.00 6.17 4.43
C ILE A 27 1.32 6.17 5.21
N LYS A 28 2.23 7.10 4.93
CA LYS A 28 3.53 7.20 5.64
C LYS A 28 3.32 7.32 7.14
N LYS A 29 2.41 8.19 7.58
CA LYS A 29 2.09 8.40 8.99
C LYS A 29 1.54 7.13 9.65
N GLU A 30 0.64 6.42 9.00
CA GLU A 30 -0.07 5.28 9.61
C GLU A 30 0.67 3.94 9.50
N SER A 31 1.75 3.87 8.70
CA SER A 31 2.49 2.63 8.42
C SER A 31 3.44 2.19 9.54
N VAL A 32 3.83 3.08 10.44
CA VAL A 32 4.73 2.78 11.57
C VAL A 32 4.02 3.12 12.87
N GLY A 33 3.63 2.10 13.64
CA GLY A 33 2.88 2.27 14.89
C GLY A 33 1.44 2.78 14.74
N GLY A 34 0.98 3.02 13.50
CA GLY A 34 -0.36 3.53 13.20
C GLY A 34 -1.35 2.46 12.76
N LYS A 35 -2.42 2.87 12.08
CA LYS A 35 -3.51 1.98 11.66
C LYS A 35 -3.10 0.95 10.60
N LEU A 36 -2.09 1.27 9.79
CA LEU A 36 -1.55 0.43 8.73
C LEU A 36 -0.35 -0.42 9.20
N ASP A 37 0.08 -0.30 10.45
CA ASP A 37 1.06 -1.23 11.03
C ASP A 37 0.38 -2.52 11.48
N PHE A 38 0.45 -3.54 10.62
CA PHE A 38 -0.18 -4.84 10.87
C PHE A 38 0.72 -5.82 11.64
N THR A 39 1.99 -5.46 11.87
CA THR A 39 3.01 -6.39 12.37
C THR A 39 2.59 -7.03 13.69
N LYS A 40 2.28 -6.20 14.70
CA LYS A 40 1.85 -6.69 16.03
C LYS A 40 0.53 -7.45 15.98
N ARG A 41 -0.45 -6.94 15.22
CA ARG A 41 -1.78 -7.56 15.11
C ARG A 41 -1.71 -8.96 14.51
N ILE A 42 -0.83 -9.16 13.52
CA ILE A 42 -0.62 -10.46 12.89
C ILE A 42 0.12 -11.39 13.82
N GLU A 43 1.18 -10.92 14.48
CA GLU A 43 1.91 -11.72 15.47
C GLU A 43 1.00 -12.24 16.58
N GLU A 44 0.11 -11.40 17.11
CA GLU A 44 -0.85 -11.79 18.15
C GLU A 44 -1.93 -12.73 17.63
N LYS A 45 -2.57 -12.38 16.49
CA LYS A 45 -3.68 -13.16 15.92
C LYS A 45 -3.25 -14.55 15.45
N TYR A 46 -2.03 -14.67 14.94
CA TYR A 46 -1.50 -15.91 14.36
C TYR A 46 -0.31 -16.45 15.16
N LYS A 47 -0.26 -16.18 16.48
CA LYS A 47 0.88 -16.51 17.34
C LYS A 47 1.38 -17.96 17.18
N ASP A 48 0.44 -18.92 17.12
CA ASP A 48 0.71 -20.36 17.08
C ASP A 48 0.79 -20.91 15.64
N ALA A 49 0.58 -20.07 14.62
CA ALA A 49 0.60 -20.49 13.22
C ALA A 49 1.93 -20.13 12.55
N PRO A 50 2.66 -21.11 11.97
CA PRO A 50 3.91 -20.83 11.26
C PRO A 50 3.65 -20.11 9.93
N PHE A 51 2.50 -20.34 9.31
CA PHE A 51 2.09 -19.74 8.04
C PHE A 51 0.61 -19.37 8.06
N ILE A 52 0.26 -18.40 7.23
CA ILE A 52 -1.10 -17.89 7.05
C ILE A 52 -1.51 -18.16 5.60
N LYS A 53 -2.64 -18.86 5.43
CA LYS A 53 -3.18 -19.17 4.10
C LYS A 53 -4.01 -18.00 3.58
N PHE A 54 -3.76 -17.59 2.34
CA PHE A 54 -4.56 -16.61 1.61
C PHE A 54 -4.71 -17.05 0.16
N GLY A 55 -5.94 -17.37 -0.25
CA GLY A 55 -6.19 -18.14 -1.48
C GLY A 55 -5.42 -19.46 -1.44
N ASP A 56 -4.64 -19.72 -2.49
CA ASP A 56 -3.82 -20.93 -2.62
C ASP A 56 -2.35 -20.73 -2.18
N THR A 57 -2.00 -19.57 -1.62
CA THR A 57 -0.62 -19.28 -1.18
C THR A 57 -0.51 -19.27 0.34
N LEU A 58 0.60 -19.78 0.87
CA LEU A 58 0.99 -19.66 2.26
C LEU A 58 2.01 -18.53 2.42
N PHE A 59 1.77 -17.64 3.38
CA PHE A 59 2.65 -16.54 3.72
C PHE A 59 3.19 -16.71 5.12
N ASN A 60 4.45 -16.34 5.35
CA ASN A 60 4.91 -16.09 6.72
C ASN A 60 4.24 -14.80 7.25
N LYS A 61 4.32 -14.56 8.55
CA LYS A 61 3.65 -13.43 9.22
C LYS A 61 4.08 -12.06 8.66
N LYS A 62 5.38 -11.88 8.40
CA LYS A 62 5.93 -10.64 7.83
C LYS A 62 5.34 -10.35 6.46
N ASP A 63 5.34 -11.34 5.57
CA ASP A 63 4.84 -11.18 4.20
C ASP A 63 3.32 -10.96 4.21
N PHE A 64 2.60 -11.63 5.12
CA PHE A 64 1.17 -11.40 5.30
C PHE A 64 0.86 -9.97 5.79
N ALA A 65 1.74 -9.37 6.61
CA ALA A 65 1.61 -7.96 7.00
C ALA A 65 1.74 -7.02 5.82
N ILE A 66 2.69 -7.29 4.92
CA ILE A 66 2.88 -6.53 3.68
C ILE A 66 1.66 -6.68 2.76
N LEU A 67 1.09 -7.89 2.67
CA LEU A 67 -0.15 -8.14 1.93
C LEU A 67 -1.31 -7.27 2.45
N LEU A 68 -1.58 -7.31 3.77
CA LEU A 68 -2.65 -6.48 4.36
C LEU A 68 -2.38 -4.99 4.20
N TRP A 69 -1.12 -4.57 4.32
CA TRP A 69 -0.72 -3.19 4.10
C TRP A 69 -1.04 -2.74 2.67
N ALA A 70 -0.62 -3.50 1.67
CA ALA A 70 -0.82 -3.15 0.25
C ALA A 70 -2.31 -3.06 -0.12
N ALA A 71 -3.12 -3.97 0.43
CA ALA A 71 -4.56 -3.94 0.27
C ALA A 71 -5.19 -2.64 0.81
N ASN A 72 -4.79 -2.24 2.02
CA ASN A 72 -5.30 -1.02 2.64
C ASN A 72 -4.78 0.24 1.96
N VAL A 73 -3.56 0.23 1.42
CA VAL A 73 -3.01 1.32 0.61
C VAL A 73 -3.83 1.52 -0.67
N ARG A 74 -4.21 0.43 -1.34
CA ARG A 74 -5.11 0.51 -2.50
C ARG A 74 -6.48 1.06 -2.10
N THR A 75 -7.06 0.58 -0.99
CA THR A 75 -8.33 1.10 -0.46
C THR A 75 -8.25 2.58 -0.07
N ALA A 76 -7.09 3.06 0.38
CA ALA A 76 -6.83 4.48 0.64
C ALA A 76 -6.71 5.33 -0.64
N GLY A 77 -6.75 4.69 -1.82
CA GLY A 77 -6.84 5.35 -3.11
C GLY A 77 -5.51 5.52 -3.84
N ILE A 78 -4.48 4.74 -3.51
CA ILE A 78 -3.27 4.59 -4.34
C ILE A 78 -3.53 3.49 -5.35
N GLU A 79 -3.65 3.84 -6.63
CA GLU A 79 -4.12 2.93 -7.69
C GLU A 79 -2.99 2.31 -8.52
N SER A 80 -1.72 2.58 -8.18
CA SER A 80 -0.56 2.04 -8.88
C SER A 80 0.27 1.12 -7.99
N LEU A 81 0.48 -0.12 -8.44
CA LEU A 81 1.33 -1.09 -7.78
C LEU A 81 2.77 -0.56 -7.63
N ASP A 82 3.31 0.06 -8.68
CA ASP A 82 4.67 0.63 -8.67
C ASP A 82 4.81 1.75 -7.62
N VAL A 83 3.76 2.56 -7.45
CA VAL A 83 3.74 3.60 -6.41
C VAL A 83 3.66 2.96 -5.03
N THR A 84 2.81 1.95 -4.86
CA THR A 84 2.72 1.18 -3.60
C THR A 84 4.05 0.52 -3.22
N GLU A 85 4.77 -0.08 -4.18
CA GLU A 85 6.09 -0.67 -3.98
C GLU A 85 7.10 0.37 -3.50
N LYS A 86 7.26 1.48 -4.25
CA LYS A 86 8.18 2.56 -3.90
C LYS A 86 7.86 3.17 -2.54
N LEU A 87 6.59 3.37 -2.24
CA LEU A 87 6.13 3.93 -0.98
C LEU A 87 6.50 3.01 0.20
N TRP A 88 6.32 1.71 0.03
CA TRP A 88 6.71 0.73 1.04
C TRP A 88 8.23 0.77 1.29
N GLU A 89 9.03 0.75 0.22
CA GLU A 89 10.50 0.79 0.31
C GLU A 89 11.00 2.10 0.92
N GLU A 90 10.36 3.23 0.60
CA GLU A 90 10.67 4.53 1.19
C GLU A 90 10.40 4.56 2.70
N ILE A 91 9.27 4.00 3.14
CA ILE A 91 8.90 3.94 4.57
C ILE A 91 9.88 3.04 5.33
N ASN A 92 10.22 1.89 4.75
CA ASN A 92 11.04 0.86 5.41
C ASN A 92 12.55 1.02 5.19
N LYS A 93 12.97 2.01 4.37
CA LYS A 93 14.38 2.31 4.05
C LYS A 93 15.17 1.11 3.52
N ARG A 94 14.49 0.20 2.81
CA ARG A 94 15.09 -0.96 2.15
C ARG A 94 14.22 -1.44 1.00
N ASN A 95 14.85 -2.19 0.10
CA ASN A 95 14.13 -2.84 -0.99
C ASN A 95 13.35 -4.06 -0.51
N LEU A 96 12.28 -4.37 -1.23
CA LEU A 96 11.53 -5.61 -1.07
C LEU A 96 12.29 -6.78 -1.71
N SER A 97 12.32 -7.91 -1.01
CA SER A 97 12.71 -9.21 -1.59
C SER A 97 11.59 -9.76 -2.49
N ASP A 98 11.91 -10.74 -3.34
CA ASP A 98 10.94 -11.31 -4.28
C ASP A 98 9.68 -11.88 -3.60
N ALA A 99 9.84 -12.53 -2.45
CA ALA A 99 8.73 -13.04 -1.65
C ALA A 99 7.82 -11.90 -1.14
N GLU A 100 8.42 -10.80 -0.69
CA GLU A 100 7.70 -9.64 -0.20
C GLU A 100 7.01 -8.88 -1.34
N LYS A 101 7.64 -8.76 -2.51
CA LYS A 101 7.02 -8.21 -3.73
C LYS A 101 5.80 -9.03 -4.14
N LYS A 102 5.90 -10.37 -4.10
CA LYS A 102 4.75 -11.25 -4.36
C LYS A 102 3.61 -11.01 -3.37
N ALA A 103 3.92 -10.86 -2.08
CA ALA A 103 2.93 -10.58 -1.05
C ALA A 103 2.27 -9.20 -1.23
N LEU A 104 3.07 -8.17 -1.51
CA LEU A 104 2.61 -6.81 -1.81
C LEU A 104 1.67 -6.82 -3.01
N LYS A 105 2.07 -7.44 -4.12
CA LYS A 105 1.24 -7.60 -5.32
C LYS A 105 -0.06 -8.34 -5.02
N THR A 106 0.01 -9.45 -4.30
CA THR A 106 -1.18 -10.23 -3.92
C THR A 106 -2.16 -9.38 -3.12
N GLY A 107 -1.66 -8.60 -2.16
CA GLY A 107 -2.50 -7.71 -1.35
C GLY A 107 -3.10 -6.56 -2.14
N PHE A 108 -2.31 -5.96 -3.02
CA PHE A 108 -2.75 -4.89 -3.90
C PHE A 108 -3.86 -5.36 -4.87
N GLU A 109 -3.73 -6.55 -5.44
CA GLU A 109 -4.72 -7.09 -6.38
C GLU A 109 -5.93 -7.73 -5.69
N ALA A 110 -5.83 -8.02 -4.40
CA ALA A 110 -6.92 -8.59 -3.63
C ALA A 110 -8.13 -7.62 -3.55
N LYS A 111 -9.32 -8.20 -3.74
CA LYS A 111 -10.59 -7.54 -3.45
C LYS A 111 -10.98 -7.95 -2.04
N PHE A 112 -10.82 -7.04 -1.08
CA PHE A 112 -11.34 -7.18 0.27
C PHE A 112 -12.76 -6.63 0.36
#